data_AF-A0A402B4T5-F1
#
_entry.id   AF-A0A402B4T5-F1
#
_cell.length_a   1.000
_cell.length_b   1.000
_cell.length_c   1.000
_cell.angle_alpha   90.00
_cell.angle_beta   90.00
_cell.angle_gamma   90.00
#
_symmetry.space_group_name_H-M   'P 1'
#
loop_
_entity.id
_entity.type
_entity.pdbx_description
1 polymer ?
#
loop_
_entity_poly.entity_id
_entity_poly.type
_entity_poly.pdbx_seq_one_letter_code
_entity_poly.pdbx_strand_id
1 'polypeptide(L)' 'MEERKKKPTLEQFRTIHYFDIPTIATLAELGTTTVYHALLRKPIYQRDAEKIVAALARHTGLELTTEHVDIVVWEESHIH' A
#
# COMPACT_ATOMS: atom_id res chain seq x y z
N MET A 1 -17.89 -10.98 -20.25
CA MET A 1 -16.56 -11.08 -19.62
C MET A 1 -16.50 -9.94 -18.63
N GLU A 2 -16.53 -10.23 -17.34
CA GLU A 2 -16.53 -9.18 -16.31
C GLU A 2 -15.11 -8.60 -16.27
N GLU A 3 -14.93 -7.38 -16.79
CA GLU A 3 -13.69 -6.63 -16.65
C GLU A 3 -13.44 -6.44 -15.15
N ARG A 4 -12.57 -7.28 -14.57
CA ARG A 4 -12.05 -7.04 -13.22
C ARG A 4 -11.33 -5.69 -13.27
N LYS A 5 -11.99 -4.63 -12.82
CA LYS A 5 -11.36 -3.32 -12.62
C LYS A 5 -10.09 -3.55 -11.82
N LYS A 6 -8.94 -3.25 -12.42
CA LYS A 6 -7.64 -3.39 -11.75
C LYS A 6 -7.63 -2.45 -10.54
N LYS A 7 -7.21 -2.97 -9.39
CA LYS A 7 -7.05 -2.17 -8.16
C LYS A 7 -6.10 -0.98 -8.45
N PRO A 8 -6.37 0.23 -7.94
CA PRO A 8 -5.47 1.36 -8.11
C PRO A 8 -4.14 1.11 -7.41
N THR A 9 -3.04 1.53 -8.03
CA THR A 9 -1.71 1.53 -7.39
C THR A 9 -1.63 2.61 -6.31
N LEU A 10 -0.63 2.55 -5.43
CA LEU A 10 -0.35 3.63 -4.48
C LEU A 10 -0.09 4.98 -5.17
N GLU A 11 0.59 4.98 -6.31
CA GLU A 11 0.82 6.19 -7.10
C GLU A 11 -0.49 6.76 -7.64
N GLN A 12 -1.37 5.92 -8.19
CA GLN A 12 -2.69 6.34 -8.66
C GLN A 12 -3.60 6.79 -7.51
N PHE A 13 -3.53 6.13 -6.36
CA PHE A 13 -4.28 6.55 -5.19
C PHE A 13 -3.83 7.94 -4.70
N ARG A 14 -2.52 8.22 -4.77
CA ARG A 14 -1.93 9.52 -4.42
C ARG A 14 -2.39 10.68 -5.31
N THR A 15 -2.77 10.42 -6.56
CA THR A 15 -3.30 11.48 -7.44
C THR A 15 -4.71 11.92 -7.06
N ILE A 16 -5.48 11.03 -6.42
CA ILE A 16 -6.86 11.28 -5.98
C ILE A 16 -6.87 11.80 -4.54
N HIS A 17 -6.08 11.16 -3.68
CA HIS A 17 -5.96 11.51 -2.27
C HIS A 17 -4.50 11.86 -1.98
N TYR A 18 -4.21 13.15 -1.86
CA TYR A 18 -2.84 13.58 -1.59
C TYR A 18 -2.36 13.06 -0.23
N PHE A 19 -1.21 12.42 -0.24
CA PHE A 19 -0.41 12.11 0.95
C PHE A 19 1.07 12.24 0.60
N ASP A 20 1.87 12.59 1.60
CA ASP A 20 3.33 12.52 1.51
C ASP A 20 3.85 11.22 2.14
N ILE A 21 5.02 10.80 1.68
CA ILE A 21 5.63 9.52 2.08
C ILE A 21 5.98 9.51 3.58
N PRO A 22 6.59 10.57 4.17
CA PRO A 22 6.83 10.65 5.61
C PRO A 22 5.58 10.47 6.46
N THR A 23 4.47 11.15 6.13
CA THR A 23 3.21 11.05 6.89
C THR A 23 2.71 9.61 6.93
N ILE A 24 2.65 8.93 5.78
CA ILE A 24 2.21 7.52 5.74
C ILE A 24 3.19 6.61 6.48
N ALA A 25 4.50 6.85 6.35
CA ALA A 25 5.51 6.07 7.08
C ALA A 25 5.34 6.20 8.60
N THR A 26 5.11 7.41 9.11
CA THR A 26 4.83 7.66 10.52
C THR A 26 3.54 6.97 10.97
N LEU A 27 2.45 7.10 10.22
CA LEU A 27 1.16 6.47 10.56
C LEU A 27 1.20 4.94 10.50
N ALA A 28 2.02 4.38 9.61
CA ALA A 28 2.20 2.94 9.46
C ALA A 28 3.24 2.37 10.44
N GLU A 29 3.96 3.21 11.19
CA GLU A 29 5.11 2.81 12.01
C GLU A 29 6.18 2.07 11.20
N LEU A 30 6.47 2.58 10.00
CA LEU A 30 7.43 2.03 9.05
C LEU A 30 8.50 3.07 8.69
N GLY A 31 9.60 2.60 8.10
CA GLY A 31 10.57 3.48 7.47
C GLY A 31 10.03 4.09 6.17
N THR A 32 10.41 5.32 5.86
CA THR A 32 10.06 5.99 4.59
C THR A 32 10.49 5.20 3.36
N THR A 33 11.60 4.46 3.45
CA THR A 33 12.08 3.55 2.41
C THR A 33 11.06 2.47 2.05
N THR A 34 10.35 1.89 3.03
CA THR A 34 9.34 0.85 2.78
C THR A 34 8.15 1.42 2.02
N VAL A 35 7.67 2.60 2.41
CA VAL A 35 6.58 3.30 1.71
C VAL A 35 7.02 3.72 0.30
N TYR A 36 8.26 4.19 0.15
CA TYR A 36 8.83 4.51 -1.16
C TYR A 36 8.95 3.29 -2.07
N HIS A 37 9.37 2.14 -1.54
CA HIS A 37 9.40 0.87 -2.26
C HIS A 37 7.99 0.45 -2.72
N ALA A 38 7.00 0.55 -1.84
CA ALA A 38 5.61 0.26 -2.18
C ALA A 38 5.11 1.15 -3.33
N LEU A 39 5.43 2.45 -3.27
CA LEU A 39 5.05 3.42 -4.30
C LEU A 39 5.71 3.11 -5.65
N LEU A 40 6.97 2.68 -5.65
CA LEU A 40 7.71 2.21 -6.83
C LEU A 40 7.35 0.78 -7.28
N ARG A 41 6.32 0.16 -6.68
CA ARG A 41 5.92 -1.22 -6.95
C ARG A 41 7.04 -2.25 -6.73
N LYS A 42 8.00 -1.93 -5.85
CA LYS A 42 8.98 -2.91 -5.40
C LYS A 42 8.32 -3.81 -4.36
N PRO A 43 8.57 -5.13 -4.38
CA PRO A 43 7.98 -6.04 -3.41
C PRO A 43 8.36 -5.65 -1.97
N ILE A 44 7.37 -5.65 -1.08
CA ILE A 44 7.51 -5.47 0.37
C ILE A 44 6.87 -6.64 1.12
N TYR A 45 7.08 -6.76 2.43
CA TYR A 45 6.39 -7.80 3.20
C TYR A 45 4.88 -7.56 3.24
N GLN A 46 4.09 -8.64 3.21
CA GLN A 46 2.62 -8.59 3.33
C GLN A 46 2.16 -7.72 4.51
N ARG A 47 2.74 -7.95 5.70
CA ARG A 47 2.46 -7.17 6.91
C ARG A 47 2.73 -5.67 6.77
N ASP A 48 3.73 -5.29 5.97
CA ASP A 48 4.08 -3.88 5.74
C ASP A 48 3.08 -3.26 4.77
N ALA A 49 2.62 -4.01 3.76
CA ALA A 49 1.55 -3.58 2.87
C ALA A 49 0.24 -3.34 3.63
N GLU A 50 -0.13 -4.23 4.55
CA GLU A 50 -1.31 -4.08 5.40
C GLU A 50 -1.22 -2.81 6.27
N LYS A 51 -0.06 -2.55 6.89
CA LYS A 51 0.18 -1.33 7.66
C LYS A 51 0.07 -0.07 6.82
N ILE A 52 0.62 -0.08 5.59
CA ILE A 52 0.50 1.05 4.66
C ILE A 52 -0.96 1.32 4.32
N VAL A 53 -1.74 0.28 4.03
CA VAL A 53 -3.17 0.45 3.71
C VAL A 53 -3.96 0.94 4.91
N ALA A 54 -3.69 0.43 6.11
CA ALA A 54 -4.32 0.92 7.34
C ALA A 54 -3.96 2.40 7.60
N ALA A 55 -2.71 2.80 7.34
CA ALA A 55 -2.29 4.20 7.43
C ALA A 55 -3.01 5.09 6.41
N LEU A 56 -3.19 4.60 5.17
CA LEU A 56 -3.97 5.31 4.15
C LEU A 56 -5.43 5.46 4.55
N ALA A 57 -6.07 4.39 5.03
CA ALA A 57 -7.44 4.41 5.53
C ALA A 57 -7.63 5.50 6.58
N ARG A 58 -6.71 5.57 7.55
CA ARG A 58 -6.70 6.59 8.61
C ARG A 58 -6.47 8.00 8.08
N HIS A 59 -5.55 8.16 7.12
CA HIS A 59 -5.21 9.47 6.52
C HIS A 59 -6.35 10.03 5.67
N THR A 60 -7.02 9.18 4.88
CA THR A 60 -8.11 9.61 3.99
C THR A 60 -9.50 9.53 4.61
N GLY A 61 -9.63 8.87 5.77
CA GLY A 61 -10.93 8.57 6.39
C GLY A 61 -11.77 7.55 5.61
N LEU A 62 -11.14 6.75 4.74
CA LEU A 62 -11.81 5.73 3.92
C LEU A 62 -11.63 4.36 4.56
N GLU A 63 -12.61 3.47 4.39
CA GLU A 63 -12.45 2.06 4.74
C GLU A 63 -11.65 1.36 3.62
N LEU A 64 -10.35 1.14 3.86
CA LEU A 64 -9.45 0.50 2.91
C LEU A 64 -8.85 -0.79 3.49
N THR A 65 -8.69 -1.77 2.60
CA THR A 65 -7.98 -3.03 2.84
C THR A 65 -7.06 -3.31 1.65
N THR A 66 -6.18 -4.30 1.74
CA THR A 66 -5.29 -4.72 0.64
C THR A 66 -6.06 -5.21 -0.60
N GLU A 67 -7.39 -5.38 -0.51
CA GLU A 67 -8.25 -5.63 -1.66
C GLU A 67 -8.53 -4.39 -2.50
N HIS A 68 -8.33 -3.20 -1.94
CA HIS A 68 -8.64 -1.91 -2.57
C HIS A 68 -7.42 -1.24 -3.21
N VAL A 69 -6.21 -1.67 -2.86
CA VAL A 69 -4.95 -1.05 -3.33
C VAL A 69 -4.02 -2.12 -3.88
N ASP A 70 -3.45 -1.88 -5.06
CA ASP A 70 -2.46 -2.75 -5.68
C ASP A 70 -1.06 -2.47 -5.10
N ILE A 71 -0.62 -3.33 -4.19
CA ILE A 71 0.73 -3.32 -3.61
C ILE A 71 1.41 -4.65 -3.93
N VAL A 72 2.62 -4.57 -4.48
CA VAL A 72 3.44 -5.76 -4.75
C VAL A 72 4.02 -6.26 -3.43
N VAL A 73 3.71 -7.51 -3.08
CA VAL A 73 4.24 -8.18 -1.89
C VAL A 73 5.21 -9.29 -2.28
N TRP A 74 6.20 -9.57 -1.44
CA TRP A 74 6.98 -10.80 -1.56
C TRP A 74 6.05 -11.99 -1.35
N GLU A 75 6.07 -12.97 -2.25
CA GLU A 75 5.57 -14.29 -1.90
C GLU A 75 6.50 -14.86 -0.84
N GLU A 76 6.01 -15.02 0.40
CA GLU A 76 6.72 -15.84 1.38
C GLU A 76 6.82 -17.24 0.79
N SER A 77 7.96 -17.52 0.18
CA SER A 77 8.31 -18.88 -0.21
C SER A 77 8.33 -19.67 1.10
N HIS A 78 7.33 -20.52 1.29
CA HIS A 78 7.31 -21.51 2.37
C HIS A 78 8.56 -22.38 2.21
N ILE A 79 9.65 -22.00 2.86
CA ILE A 79 10.79 -22.89 3.03
C ILE A 79 10.36 -23.85 4.14
N HIS A 80 9.98 -25.05 3.72
CA HIS A 80 9.64 -26.19 4.58
C HIS A 80 10.83 -26.63 5.44
#